data_AF-A0A5S3X430-F1
#
_entry.id   AF-A0A5S3X430-F1
#
_cell.length_a   1.000
_cell.length_b   1.000
_cell.length_c   1.000
_cell.angle_alpha   90.00
_cell.angle_beta   90.00
_cell.angle_gamma   90.00
#
_symmetry.space_group_name_H-M   'P 1'
#
loop_
_entity.id
_entity.type
_entity.pdbx_description
1 polymer ?
#
loop_
_entity_poly.entity_id
_entity_poly.type
_entity_poly.pdbx_seq_one_letter_code
_entity_poly.pdbx_strand_id
1 'polypeptide(L)'
;MSHSTNYKVIAFTVALSLMLLGSSFILGGNLGYVEKALGFYSLNDLYSMQSLIQVFGLFFLMTGISVGAALFITQLRRPQFALLVVLSGIMLLTLFDAGRWIASHGGFPVIGSGQGIIKYFALLPLAFYLCFTKRVSARQHAILNYIPVAIVLFWIGGMKFLELEAKAIVPLVETSPFMAWLYQVFTIQQASDLIGIYDLGFAILLGTGIWLGRRNLVLIGIAGTGAVFTMTQTFLFSADGGFSPTTLIDGLGLFIIKDLWFICNLAIIFDYARKLRTPKVEN
;
A
#
# COMPACT_ATOMS: atom_id res chain seq x y z
N MET A 1 -21.02 19.73 -7.55
CA MET A 1 -21.32 18.29 -7.74
C MET A 1 -20.96 17.56 -6.45
N SER A 2 -21.93 16.95 -5.76
CA SER A 2 -21.66 16.15 -4.56
C SER A 2 -20.89 14.87 -4.93
N HIS A 3 -19.75 14.64 -4.28
CA HIS A 3 -19.00 13.39 -4.40
C HIS A 3 -19.71 12.26 -3.66
N SER A 4 -19.59 11.02 -4.17
CA SER A 4 -20.07 9.85 -3.43
C SER A 4 -19.35 9.73 -2.09
N THR A 5 -20.01 9.11 -1.09
CA THR A 5 -19.39 8.86 0.22
C THR A 5 -18.06 8.12 0.09
N ASN A 6 -18.00 7.11 -0.79
CA ASN A 6 -16.77 6.34 -1.05
C ASN A 6 -15.63 7.22 -1.57
N TYR A 7 -15.90 8.15 -2.48
CA TYR A 7 -14.87 9.07 -2.98
C TYR A 7 -14.28 9.91 -1.84
N LYS A 8 -15.13 10.43 -0.94
CA LYS A 8 -14.69 11.26 0.19
C LYS A 8 -13.83 10.46 1.17
N VAL A 9 -14.25 9.24 1.50
CA VAL A 9 -13.50 8.32 2.38
C VAL A 9 -12.13 8.01 1.77
N ILE A 10 -12.08 7.62 0.49
CA ILE A 10 -10.81 7.32 -0.19
C ILE A 10 -9.86 8.52 -0.18
N ALA A 11 -10.35 9.70 -0.57
CA ALA A 11 -9.52 10.90 -0.57
C ALA A 11 -9.02 11.25 0.84
N PHE A 12 -9.88 11.14 1.86
CA PHE A 12 -9.52 11.40 3.24
C PHE A 12 -8.46 10.41 3.75
N THR A 13 -8.63 9.11 3.51
CA THR A 13 -7.67 8.08 3.91
C THR A 13 -6.30 8.26 3.22
N VAL A 14 -6.30 8.57 1.92
CA VAL A 14 -5.05 8.87 1.18
C VAL A 14 -4.40 10.14 1.72
N ALA A 15 -5.17 11.20 1.94
CA ALA A 15 -4.65 12.45 2.50
C ALA A 15 -4.04 12.23 3.89
N LEU A 16 -4.79 11.61 4.81
CA LEU A 16 -4.36 11.38 6.18
C LEU A 16 -3.10 10.51 6.25
N SER A 17 -3.06 9.41 5.50
CA SER A 17 -1.88 8.53 5.46
C SER A 17 -0.64 9.24 4.92
N LEU A 18 -0.76 10.04 3.85
CA LEU A 18 0.36 10.82 3.31
C LEU A 18 0.81 11.93 4.26
N MET A 19 -0.13 12.61 4.91
CA MET A 19 0.19 13.63 5.92
C MET A 19 0.92 13.01 7.10
N LEU A 20 0.47 11.85 7.59
CA LEU A 20 1.13 11.14 8.69
C LEU A 20 2.55 10.69 8.32
N LEU A 21 2.74 10.12 7.12
CA LEU A 21 4.07 9.78 6.61
C LEU A 21 4.96 11.02 6.49
N GLY A 22 4.45 12.12 5.92
CA GLY A 22 5.21 13.36 5.73
C GLY A 22 5.62 14.01 7.05
N SER A 23 4.70 14.09 8.01
CA SER A 23 4.98 14.57 9.36
C SER A 23 5.99 13.69 10.09
N SER A 24 5.89 12.36 9.95
CA SER A 24 6.85 11.43 10.52
C SER A 24 8.26 11.64 9.97
N PHE A 25 8.39 11.78 8.64
CA PHE A 25 9.68 12.09 8.03
C PHE A 25 10.23 13.43 8.52
N ILE A 26 9.44 14.50 8.55
CA ILE A 26 9.87 15.84 9.07
C ILE A 26 10.44 15.72 10.49
N LEU A 27 9.90 14.85 11.32
CA LEU A 27 10.35 14.62 12.69
C LEU A 27 11.58 13.70 12.80
N GLY A 28 12.11 13.20 11.68
CA GLY A 28 13.26 12.30 11.63
C GLY A 28 12.92 10.81 11.60
N GLY A 29 11.67 10.45 11.27
CA GLY A 29 11.21 9.07 11.18
C GLY A 29 11.97 8.27 10.11
N ASN A 30 12.67 7.22 10.55
CA ASN A 30 13.40 6.26 9.70
C ASN A 30 14.34 6.93 8.68
N LEU A 31 15.44 7.51 9.17
CA LEU A 31 16.46 8.19 8.38
C LEU A 31 17.00 7.32 7.23
N GLY A 32 17.27 6.04 7.50
CA GLY A 32 17.80 5.10 6.51
C GLY A 32 16.83 4.83 5.35
N TYR A 33 15.52 4.98 5.57
CA TYR A 33 14.54 4.91 4.48
C TYR A 33 14.68 6.07 3.51
N VAL A 34 14.79 7.30 4.03
CA VAL A 34 14.95 8.52 3.22
C VAL A 34 16.31 8.53 2.53
N GLU A 35 17.37 8.17 3.26
CA GLU A 35 18.74 8.09 2.73
C GLU A 35 18.83 7.14 1.54
N LYS A 36 18.25 5.94 1.63
CA LYS A 36 18.22 5.00 0.51
C LYS A 36 17.35 5.47 -0.66
N ALA A 37 16.26 6.18 -0.36
CA ALA A 37 15.36 6.67 -1.40
C ALA A 37 15.97 7.81 -2.21
N LEU A 38 16.59 8.78 -1.54
CA LEU A 38 17.18 9.96 -2.17
C LEU A 38 18.63 9.76 -2.61
N GLY A 39 19.35 8.85 -1.97
CA GLY A 39 20.69 8.40 -2.39
C GLY A 39 20.68 7.75 -3.77
N PHE A 40 19.59 7.07 -4.15
CA PHE A 40 19.39 6.57 -5.52
C PHE A 40 19.49 7.67 -6.58
N TYR A 41 19.16 8.92 -6.22
CA TYR A 41 19.23 10.10 -7.08
C TYR A 41 20.51 10.91 -6.88
N SER A 42 21.52 10.36 -6.20
CA SER A 42 22.78 11.04 -5.85
C SER A 42 22.59 12.34 -5.07
N LEU A 43 21.47 12.49 -4.34
CA LEU A 43 21.17 13.70 -3.59
C LEU A 43 21.91 13.78 -2.26
N ASN A 44 22.36 12.63 -1.72
CA ASN A 44 23.09 12.56 -0.45
C ASN A 44 24.46 13.25 -0.53
N ASP A 45 25.06 13.34 -1.72
CA ASP A 45 26.34 14.04 -1.93
C ASP A 45 26.18 15.56 -2.07
N LEU A 46 24.97 16.01 -2.38
CA LEU A 46 24.66 17.40 -2.70
C LEU A 46 24.05 18.16 -1.53
N TYR A 47 23.34 17.47 -0.63
CA TYR A 47 22.58 18.08 0.45
C TYR A 47 22.76 17.33 1.76
N SER A 48 22.67 18.04 2.88
CA SER A 48 22.68 17.41 4.20
C SER A 48 21.45 16.54 4.42
N MET A 49 21.60 15.44 5.17
CA MET A 49 20.49 14.55 5.50
C MET A 49 19.32 15.26 6.16
N GLN A 50 19.58 16.25 7.02
CA GLN A 50 18.54 17.07 7.64
C GLN A 50 17.68 17.76 6.58
N SER A 51 18.30 18.43 5.60
CA SER A 51 17.58 19.12 4.52
C SER A 51 16.79 18.13 3.65
N LEU A 52 17.39 17.00 3.31
CA LEU A 52 16.75 15.96 2.50
C LEU A 52 15.50 15.40 3.16
N ILE A 53 15.56 15.12 4.46
CA ILE A 53 14.42 14.62 5.25
C ILE A 53 13.30 15.66 5.33
N GLN A 54 13.64 16.94 5.55
CA GLN A 54 12.64 18.02 5.58
C GLN A 54 11.94 18.17 4.23
N VAL A 55 12.69 18.22 3.13
CA VAL A 55 12.13 18.35 1.77
C VAL A 55 11.27 17.15 1.42
N PHE A 56 11.74 15.94 1.72
CA PHE A 56 11.00 14.70 1.44
C PHE A 56 9.70 14.62 2.25
N GLY A 57 9.77 14.90 3.55
CA GLY A 57 8.59 14.92 4.40
C GLY A 57 7.59 16.01 4.02
N LEU A 58 8.07 17.20 3.67
CA LEU A 58 7.22 18.28 3.16
C LEU A 58 6.54 17.89 1.84
N PHE A 59 7.22 17.19 0.95
CA PHE A 59 6.64 16.72 -0.30
C PHE A 59 5.48 15.73 -0.05
N PHE A 60 5.63 14.80 0.89
CA PHE A 60 4.53 13.90 1.32
C PHE A 60 3.38 14.68 1.96
N LEU A 61 3.70 15.59 2.88
CA LEU A 61 2.72 16.40 3.60
C LEU A 61 1.90 17.26 2.64
N MET A 62 2.56 17.97 1.72
CA MET A 62 1.90 18.82 0.72
C MET A 62 1.07 18.00 -0.27
N THR A 63 1.53 16.80 -0.64
CA THR A 63 0.73 15.88 -1.46
C THR A 63 -0.55 15.48 -0.72
N GLY A 64 -0.46 15.10 0.55
CA GLY A 64 -1.61 14.76 1.39
C GLY A 64 -2.59 15.93 1.57
N ILE A 65 -2.07 17.12 1.88
CA ILE A 65 -2.89 18.35 1.99
C ILE A 65 -3.59 18.65 0.66
N SER A 66 -2.88 18.53 -0.48
CA SER A 66 -3.48 18.74 -1.80
C SER A 66 -4.64 17.78 -2.06
N VAL A 67 -4.48 16.50 -1.70
CA VAL A 67 -5.52 15.48 -1.82
C VAL A 67 -6.74 15.79 -0.95
N GLY A 68 -6.52 16.14 0.32
CA GLY A 68 -7.60 16.50 1.23
C GLY A 68 -8.33 17.77 0.81
N ALA A 69 -7.59 18.81 0.43
CA ALA A 69 -8.14 20.10 0.00
C ALA A 69 -8.91 19.99 -1.32
N ALA A 70 -8.56 19.07 -2.22
CA ALA A 70 -9.28 18.85 -3.47
C ALA A 70 -10.73 18.35 -3.28
N LEU A 71 -11.10 17.89 -2.08
CA LEU A 71 -12.50 17.62 -1.71
C LEU A 71 -13.36 18.89 -1.72
N PHE A 72 -12.76 20.04 -1.41
CA PHE A 72 -13.43 21.33 -1.28
C PHE A 72 -13.04 22.30 -2.40
N ILE A 73 -11.82 22.17 -2.94
CA ILE A 73 -11.23 23.08 -3.92
C ILE A 73 -10.95 22.32 -5.22
N THR A 74 -11.87 22.40 -6.18
CA THR A 74 -11.80 21.60 -7.43
C THR A 74 -10.58 21.89 -8.30
N GLN A 75 -9.99 23.08 -8.19
CA GLN A 75 -8.78 23.49 -8.91
C GLN A 75 -7.57 22.62 -8.52
N LEU A 76 -7.55 22.07 -7.29
CA LEU A 76 -6.46 21.22 -6.80
C LEU A 76 -6.51 19.79 -7.37
N ARG A 77 -7.54 19.40 -8.13
CA ARG A 77 -7.64 18.05 -8.70
C ARG A 77 -6.53 17.72 -9.71
N ARG A 78 -6.07 18.68 -10.51
CA ARG A 78 -4.94 18.44 -11.43
C ARG A 78 -3.59 18.45 -10.69
N PRO A 79 -3.32 19.42 -9.80
CA PRO A 79 -2.13 19.38 -8.94
C PRO A 79 -2.00 18.09 -8.13
N GLN A 80 -3.04 17.65 -7.41
CA GLN A 80 -2.98 16.42 -6.61
C GLN A 80 -2.65 15.19 -7.47
N PHE A 81 -3.14 15.13 -8.72
CA PHE A 81 -2.85 14.04 -9.64
C PHE A 81 -1.35 13.97 -9.94
N ALA A 82 -0.79 15.11 -10.34
CA ALA A 82 0.64 15.23 -10.64
C ALA A 82 1.48 14.88 -9.41
N LEU A 83 1.12 15.40 -8.23
CA LEU A 83 1.84 15.12 -6.99
C LEU A 83 1.83 13.63 -6.62
N LEU A 84 0.67 12.96 -6.68
CA LEU A 84 0.57 11.51 -6.41
C LEU A 84 1.38 10.68 -7.41
N VAL A 85 1.32 11.02 -8.70
CA VAL A 85 2.07 10.32 -9.75
C VAL A 85 3.57 10.54 -9.59
N VAL A 86 4.03 11.77 -9.36
CA VAL A 86 5.44 12.07 -9.14
C VAL A 86 5.95 11.40 -7.87
N LEU A 87 5.19 11.45 -6.78
CA LEU A 87 5.56 10.79 -5.52
C LEU A 87 5.69 9.28 -5.69
N SER A 88 4.69 8.65 -6.32
CA SER A 88 4.75 7.23 -6.65
C SER A 88 5.94 6.91 -7.57
N GLY A 89 6.15 7.70 -8.62
CA GLY A 89 7.24 7.53 -9.58
C GLY A 89 8.63 7.63 -8.94
N ILE A 90 8.86 8.65 -8.12
CA ILE A 90 10.12 8.83 -7.38
C ILE A 90 10.40 7.59 -6.54
N MET A 91 9.41 7.09 -5.80
CA MET A 91 9.65 5.92 -4.96
C MET A 91 9.86 4.65 -5.78
N LEU A 92 9.01 4.40 -6.78
CA LEU A 92 9.05 3.18 -7.58
C LEU A 92 10.32 3.07 -8.44
N LEU A 93 10.86 4.17 -8.93
CA LEU A 93 12.14 4.17 -9.66
C LEU A 93 13.29 3.65 -8.79
N THR A 94 13.22 3.80 -7.47
CA THR A 94 14.26 3.24 -6.58
C THR A 94 14.31 1.70 -6.59
N LEU A 95 13.32 1.01 -7.17
CA LEU A 95 13.37 -0.44 -7.37
C LEU A 95 14.46 -0.87 -8.35
N PHE A 96 14.98 0.03 -9.19
CA PHE A 96 16.13 -0.26 -10.05
C PHE A 96 17.45 -0.33 -9.28
N ASP A 97 17.46 0.06 -8.00
CA ASP A 97 18.63 -0.06 -7.14
C ASP A 97 18.83 -1.50 -6.65
N ALA A 98 20.05 -2.02 -6.78
CA ALA A 98 20.40 -3.38 -6.38
C ALA A 98 20.16 -3.62 -4.87
N GLY A 99 20.28 -2.59 -4.03
CA GLY A 99 20.05 -2.62 -2.58
C GLY A 99 18.59 -2.75 -2.17
N ARG A 100 17.64 -2.73 -3.11
CA ARG A 100 16.24 -3.11 -2.85
C ARG A 100 16.03 -4.62 -2.82
N TRP A 101 16.96 -5.37 -3.38
CA TRP A 101 16.92 -6.81 -3.54
C TRP A 101 17.89 -7.51 -2.60
N ILE A 102 17.60 -8.76 -2.24
CA ILE A 102 18.43 -9.53 -1.31
C ILE A 102 19.47 -10.31 -2.12
N ALA A 103 20.68 -9.77 -2.25
CA ALA A 103 21.75 -10.36 -3.06
C ALA A 103 22.13 -11.79 -2.64
N SER A 104 22.09 -12.12 -1.34
CA SER A 104 22.38 -13.46 -0.84
C SER A 104 21.39 -14.54 -1.30
N HIS A 105 20.23 -14.14 -1.81
CA HIS A 105 19.21 -15.03 -2.37
C HIS A 105 19.05 -14.87 -3.89
N GLY A 106 20.08 -14.33 -4.57
CA GLY A 106 20.10 -14.19 -6.03
C GLY A 106 19.65 -12.83 -6.55
N GLY A 107 19.36 -11.86 -5.67
CA GLY A 107 18.90 -10.52 -6.08
C GLY A 107 17.46 -10.55 -6.57
N PHE A 108 17.13 -9.76 -7.60
CA PHE A 108 15.78 -9.73 -8.17
C PHE A 108 15.33 -11.15 -8.58
N PRO A 109 14.11 -11.61 -8.18
CA PRO A 109 13.02 -10.85 -7.57
C PRO A 109 12.95 -10.92 -6.03
N VAL A 110 13.94 -11.47 -5.32
CA VAL A 110 13.90 -11.58 -3.85
C VAL A 110 14.05 -10.19 -3.22
N ILE A 111 12.96 -9.69 -2.63
CA ILE A 111 12.82 -8.28 -2.29
C ILE A 111 13.05 -8.02 -0.79
N GLY A 112 13.96 -7.10 -0.48
CA GLY A 112 14.29 -6.68 0.89
C GLY A 112 13.60 -5.37 1.24
N SER A 113 14.37 -4.28 1.36
CA SER A 113 13.81 -2.94 1.63
C SER A 113 12.81 -2.45 0.57
N GLY A 114 12.84 -3.06 -0.63
CA GLY A 114 11.88 -2.80 -1.71
C GLY A 114 10.44 -3.16 -1.36
N GLN A 115 10.17 -3.99 -0.34
CA GLN A 115 8.80 -4.36 0.04
C GLN A 115 7.94 -3.14 0.40
N GLY A 116 8.53 -2.13 1.06
CA GLY A 116 7.82 -0.88 1.34
C GLY A 116 7.63 0.00 0.10
N ILE A 117 8.49 -0.17 -0.91
CA ILE A 117 8.51 0.62 -2.15
C ILE A 117 7.44 0.15 -3.13
N ILE A 118 7.23 -1.17 -3.26
CA ILE A 118 6.18 -1.70 -4.15
C ILE A 118 4.77 -1.25 -3.69
N LYS A 119 4.59 -0.83 -2.43
CA LYS A 119 3.31 -0.28 -1.96
C LYS A 119 2.91 1.01 -2.67
N TYR A 120 3.86 1.76 -3.22
CA TYR A 120 3.57 3.00 -3.95
C TYR A 120 2.85 2.78 -5.28
N PHE A 121 2.84 1.55 -5.81
CA PHE A 121 1.99 1.20 -6.97
C PHE A 121 0.50 1.48 -6.68
N ALA A 122 0.06 1.38 -5.42
CA ALA A 122 -1.33 1.63 -5.02
C ALA A 122 -1.79 3.06 -5.30
N LEU A 123 -0.88 4.04 -5.21
CA LEU A 123 -1.22 5.46 -5.39
C LEU A 123 -1.55 5.82 -6.84
N LEU A 124 -1.00 5.10 -7.83
CA LEU A 124 -1.24 5.39 -9.25
C LEU A 124 -2.72 5.24 -9.65
N PRO A 125 -3.38 4.07 -9.44
CA PRO A 125 -4.80 3.94 -9.76
C PRO A 125 -5.70 4.78 -8.82
N LEU A 126 -5.27 5.08 -7.59
CA LEU A 126 -5.97 6.02 -6.71
C LEU A 126 -5.95 7.45 -7.28
N ALA A 127 -4.81 7.92 -7.76
CA ALA A 127 -4.68 9.23 -8.41
C ALA A 127 -5.60 9.32 -9.63
N PHE A 128 -5.61 8.27 -10.46
CA PHE A 128 -6.52 8.15 -11.61
C PHE A 128 -7.98 8.16 -11.18
N TYR A 129 -8.35 7.41 -10.15
CA TYR A 129 -9.73 7.36 -9.65
C TYR A 129 -10.19 8.72 -9.11
N LEU A 130 -9.36 9.39 -8.31
CA LEU A 130 -9.67 10.68 -7.70
C LEU A 130 -9.81 11.82 -8.72
N CYS A 131 -9.18 11.71 -9.89
CA CYS A 131 -9.18 12.78 -10.89
C CYS A 131 -10.07 12.48 -12.10
N PHE A 132 -10.21 11.21 -12.47
CA PHE A 132 -10.84 10.77 -13.70
C PHE A 132 -11.96 9.75 -13.47
N THR A 133 -12.64 9.79 -12.32
CA THR A 133 -13.70 8.85 -11.94
C THR A 133 -14.72 8.58 -13.07
N LYS A 134 -15.15 9.62 -13.78
CA LYS A 134 -16.19 9.54 -14.83
C LYS A 134 -15.68 9.19 -16.24
N ARG A 135 -14.36 9.23 -16.47
CA ARG A 135 -13.77 8.99 -17.81
C ARG A 135 -13.49 7.51 -18.08
N VAL A 136 -13.52 6.69 -17.04
CA VAL A 136 -13.10 5.29 -17.07
C VAL A 136 -14.25 4.43 -16.54
N SER A 137 -14.48 3.28 -17.18
CA SER A 137 -15.56 2.36 -16.76
C SER A 137 -15.27 1.74 -15.39
N ALA A 138 -16.32 1.24 -14.73
CA ALA A 138 -16.16 0.58 -13.43
C ALA A 138 -15.25 -0.65 -13.50
N ARG A 139 -15.31 -1.43 -14.59
CA ARG A 139 -14.45 -2.60 -14.79
C ARG A 139 -12.98 -2.19 -14.97
N GLN A 140 -12.73 -1.13 -15.74
CA GLN A 140 -11.36 -0.61 -15.90
C GLN A 140 -10.80 -0.09 -14.57
N HIS A 141 -11.60 0.64 -13.78
CA HIS A 141 -11.19 1.02 -12.42
C HIS A 141 -10.90 -0.20 -11.55
N ALA A 142 -11.74 -1.24 -11.60
CA ALA A 142 -11.49 -2.47 -10.85
C ALA A 142 -10.17 -3.15 -11.26
N ILE A 143 -9.90 -3.26 -12.56
CA ILE A 143 -8.65 -3.84 -13.07
C ILE A 143 -7.44 -3.00 -12.63
N LEU A 144 -7.49 -1.68 -12.83
CA LEU A 144 -6.40 -0.77 -12.45
C LEU A 144 -6.10 -0.83 -10.94
N ASN A 145 -7.14 -0.93 -10.10
CA ASN A 145 -6.98 -1.01 -8.65
C ASN A 145 -6.61 -2.42 -8.16
N TYR A 146 -6.88 -3.46 -8.94
CA TYR A 146 -6.44 -4.83 -8.63
C TYR A 146 -4.94 -5.02 -8.87
N ILE A 147 -4.37 -4.41 -9.92
CA ILE A 147 -2.95 -4.54 -10.26
C ILE A 147 -2.02 -4.32 -9.06
N PRO A 148 -2.07 -3.20 -8.31
CA PRO A 148 -1.18 -3.01 -7.17
C PRO A 148 -1.43 -4.03 -6.05
N VAL A 149 -2.69 -4.39 -5.78
CA VAL A 149 -3.05 -5.42 -4.78
C VAL A 149 -2.39 -6.74 -5.14
N ALA A 150 -2.49 -7.15 -6.41
CA ALA A 150 -1.85 -8.35 -6.92
C ALA A 150 -0.33 -8.27 -6.80
N ILE A 151 0.30 -7.16 -7.25
CA ILE A 151 1.75 -6.98 -7.16
C ILE A 151 2.23 -7.19 -5.72
N VAL A 152 1.60 -6.55 -4.73
CA VAL A 152 2.03 -6.67 -3.34
C VAL A 152 1.82 -8.07 -2.78
N LEU A 153 0.66 -8.69 -3.02
CA LEU A 153 0.34 -10.00 -2.45
C LEU A 153 1.12 -11.12 -3.12
N PHE A 154 1.34 -11.07 -4.45
CA PHE A 154 2.18 -12.05 -5.13
C PHE A 154 3.64 -11.96 -4.68
N TRP A 155 4.15 -10.73 -4.50
CA TRP A 155 5.56 -10.54 -4.18
C TRP A 155 5.85 -10.82 -2.71
N ILE A 156 5.16 -10.14 -1.79
CA ILE A 156 5.36 -10.32 -0.34
C ILE A 156 4.85 -11.69 0.09
N GLY A 157 3.70 -12.16 -0.43
CA GLY A 157 3.20 -13.50 -0.18
C GLY A 157 4.13 -14.59 -0.72
N GLY A 158 4.74 -14.36 -1.89
CA GLY A 158 5.77 -15.26 -2.43
C GLY A 158 7.05 -15.32 -1.58
N MET A 159 7.42 -14.22 -0.93
CA MET A 159 8.57 -14.21 -0.01
C MET A 159 8.32 -15.07 1.23
N LYS A 160 7.06 -15.33 1.61
CA LYS A 160 6.72 -16.10 2.83
C LYS A 160 7.24 -17.54 2.82
N PHE A 161 7.52 -18.10 1.66
CA PHE A 161 8.11 -19.42 1.49
C PHE A 161 9.63 -19.45 1.76
N LEU A 162 10.24 -18.31 2.07
CA LEU A 162 11.65 -18.19 2.40
C LEU A 162 11.85 -18.09 3.92
N GLU A 163 12.87 -18.77 4.44
CA GLU A 163 13.20 -18.78 5.87
C GLU A 163 13.46 -17.37 6.43
N LEU A 164 14.08 -16.50 5.62
CA LEU A 164 14.36 -15.12 6.02
C LEU A 164 13.08 -14.34 6.35
N GLU A 165 12.03 -14.54 5.56
CA GLU A 165 10.77 -13.82 5.70
C GLU A 165 9.94 -14.44 6.82
N ALA A 166 9.99 -15.77 6.96
CA ALA A 166 9.37 -16.48 8.07
C ALA A 166 9.90 -15.99 9.42
N LYS A 167 11.22 -15.78 9.54
CA LYS A 167 11.84 -15.17 10.72
C LYS A 167 11.47 -13.69 10.90
N ALA A 168 11.39 -12.93 9.80
CA ALA A 168 11.10 -11.50 9.85
C ALA A 168 9.70 -11.19 10.42
N ILE A 169 8.72 -12.07 10.21
CA ILE A 169 7.35 -11.86 10.69
C ILE A 169 7.06 -12.40 12.09
N VAL A 170 8.00 -13.14 12.72
CA VAL A 170 7.79 -13.69 14.06
C VAL A 170 7.32 -12.63 15.07
N PRO A 171 7.97 -11.45 15.19
CA PRO A 171 7.53 -10.44 16.15
C PRO A 171 6.12 -9.90 15.87
N LEU A 172 5.68 -9.92 14.60
CA LEU A 172 4.35 -9.47 14.21
C LEU A 172 3.28 -10.52 14.53
N VAL A 173 3.59 -11.79 14.27
CA VAL A 173 2.65 -12.90 14.46
C VAL A 173 2.50 -13.23 15.95
N GLU A 174 3.59 -13.27 16.73
CA GLU A 174 3.56 -13.58 18.17
C GLU A 174 2.79 -12.55 19.00
N THR A 175 2.89 -11.27 18.61
CA THR A 175 2.20 -10.17 19.31
C THR A 175 0.78 -9.95 18.82
N SER A 176 0.37 -10.65 17.75
CA SER A 176 -0.93 -10.47 17.11
C SER A 176 -2.07 -11.08 17.92
N PRO A 177 -3.14 -10.34 18.25
CA PRO A 177 -4.32 -10.91 18.91
C PRO A 177 -5.08 -11.92 18.02
N PHE A 178 -4.82 -11.92 16.71
CA PHE A 178 -5.51 -12.78 15.73
C PHE A 178 -4.65 -13.92 15.18
N MET A 179 -3.32 -13.81 15.28
CA MET A 179 -2.38 -14.77 14.69
C MET A 179 -1.48 -15.49 15.69
N ALA A 180 -1.38 -15.05 16.94
CA ALA A 180 -0.46 -15.65 17.92
C ALA A 180 -0.67 -17.16 18.14
N TRP A 181 -1.88 -17.66 17.90
CA TRP A 181 -2.20 -19.09 17.97
C TRP A 181 -1.48 -19.92 16.89
N LEU A 182 -1.06 -19.33 15.77
CA LEU A 182 -0.42 -20.07 14.67
C LEU A 182 0.81 -20.82 15.15
N TYR A 183 1.64 -20.20 15.99
CA TYR A 183 2.86 -20.83 16.51
C TYR A 183 2.62 -21.86 17.62
N GLN A 184 1.38 -22.00 18.11
CA GLN A 184 1.00 -23.09 19.01
C GLN A 184 0.73 -24.40 18.22
N VAL A 185 0.43 -24.29 16.93
CA VAL A 185 0.02 -25.41 16.07
C VAL A 185 1.04 -25.70 14.97
N PHE A 186 1.73 -24.67 14.48
CA PHE A 186 2.63 -24.72 13.34
C PHE A 186 4.04 -24.26 13.72
N THR A 187 5.05 -24.74 13.01
CA THR A 187 6.40 -24.16 13.09
C THR A 187 6.43 -22.75 12.50
N ILE A 188 7.51 -22.00 12.77
CA ILE A 188 7.71 -20.65 12.23
C ILE A 188 7.55 -20.63 10.70
N GLN A 189 8.17 -21.60 10.01
CA GLN A 189 8.08 -21.70 8.55
C GLN A 189 6.67 -22.09 8.10
N GLN A 190 6.04 -23.08 8.72
CA GLN A 190 4.70 -23.55 8.33
C GLN A 190 3.64 -22.45 8.47
N ALA A 191 3.70 -21.64 9.53
CA ALA A 191 2.81 -20.50 9.69
C ALA A 191 3.05 -19.43 8.61
N SER A 192 4.32 -19.17 8.26
CA SER A 192 4.67 -18.26 7.17
C SER A 192 4.13 -18.78 5.83
N ASP A 193 4.35 -20.06 5.51
CA ASP A 193 3.85 -20.70 4.29
C ASP A 193 2.31 -20.61 4.20
N LEU A 194 1.61 -20.82 5.32
CA LEU A 194 0.15 -20.69 5.37
C LEU A 194 -0.32 -19.27 5.05
N ILE A 195 0.34 -18.25 5.60
CA ILE A 195 0.07 -16.85 5.26
C ILE A 195 0.36 -16.59 3.77
N GLY A 196 1.47 -17.11 3.24
CA GLY A 196 1.81 -17.02 1.82
C GLY A 196 0.73 -17.63 0.92
N ILE A 197 0.28 -18.85 1.23
CA ILE A 197 -0.81 -19.52 0.51
C ILE A 197 -2.10 -18.69 0.55
N TYR A 198 -2.43 -18.11 1.70
CA TYR A 198 -3.59 -17.23 1.86
C TYR A 198 -3.50 -16.00 0.94
N ASP A 199 -2.38 -15.28 1.00
CA ASP A 199 -2.14 -14.07 0.20
C ASP A 199 -2.25 -14.35 -1.29
N LEU A 200 -1.55 -15.38 -1.77
CA LEU A 200 -1.56 -15.80 -3.17
C LEU A 200 -2.96 -16.26 -3.61
N GLY A 201 -3.61 -17.09 -2.79
CA GLY A 201 -4.92 -17.66 -3.10
C GLY A 201 -6.00 -16.60 -3.26
N PHE A 202 -6.09 -15.64 -2.33
CA PHE A 202 -7.09 -14.57 -2.40
C PHE A 202 -6.77 -13.51 -3.45
N ALA A 203 -5.49 -13.25 -3.75
CA ALA A 203 -5.10 -12.42 -4.88
C ALA A 203 -5.59 -13.04 -6.20
N ILE A 204 -5.33 -14.33 -6.43
CA ILE A 204 -5.80 -15.08 -7.60
C ILE A 204 -7.33 -15.04 -7.68
N LEU A 205 -8.02 -15.36 -6.58
CA LEU A 205 -9.48 -15.39 -6.53
C LEU A 205 -10.11 -14.04 -6.90
N LEU A 206 -9.56 -12.94 -6.37
CA LEU A 206 -10.00 -11.59 -6.69
C LEU A 206 -9.81 -11.28 -8.18
N GLY A 207 -8.62 -11.58 -8.72
CA GLY A 207 -8.30 -11.39 -10.13
C GLY A 207 -9.21 -12.19 -11.06
N THR A 208 -9.41 -13.47 -10.78
CA THR A 208 -10.33 -14.35 -11.51
C THR A 208 -11.76 -13.85 -11.42
N GLY A 209 -12.20 -13.37 -10.25
CA GLY A 209 -13.52 -12.78 -10.08
C GLY A 209 -13.75 -11.56 -10.96
N ILE A 210 -12.77 -10.65 -11.03
CA ILE A 210 -12.82 -9.44 -11.87
C ILE A 210 -12.79 -9.81 -13.36
N TRP A 211 -11.93 -10.77 -13.73
CA TRP A 211 -11.78 -11.20 -15.12
C TRP A 211 -13.07 -11.84 -15.65
N LEU A 212 -13.66 -12.76 -14.89
CA LEU A 212 -14.92 -13.45 -15.22
C LEU A 212 -16.17 -12.60 -14.98
N GLY A 213 -16.06 -11.44 -14.34
CA GLY A 213 -17.22 -10.63 -13.94
C GLY A 213 -18.16 -11.33 -12.96
N ARG A 214 -17.63 -12.25 -12.14
CA ARG A 214 -18.43 -13.04 -11.18
C ARG A 214 -18.46 -12.34 -9.83
N ARG A 215 -19.58 -11.68 -9.52
CA ARG A 215 -19.78 -10.89 -8.29
C ARG A 215 -19.35 -11.62 -7.01
N ASN A 216 -19.77 -12.86 -6.83
CA ASN A 216 -19.48 -13.60 -5.59
C ASN A 216 -17.98 -13.83 -5.42
N LEU A 217 -17.26 -14.16 -6.50
CA LEU A 217 -15.80 -14.32 -6.46
C LEU A 217 -15.10 -12.98 -6.15
N VAL A 218 -15.57 -11.88 -6.73
CA VAL A 218 -15.04 -10.54 -6.42
C VAL A 218 -15.24 -10.20 -4.95
N LEU A 219 -16.43 -10.45 -4.39
CA LEU A 219 -16.72 -10.15 -2.98
C LEU A 219 -15.89 -11.01 -2.02
N ILE A 220 -15.75 -12.30 -2.30
CA ILE A 220 -14.91 -13.19 -1.49
C ILE A 220 -13.44 -12.79 -1.60
N GLY A 221 -12.97 -12.46 -2.81
CA GLY A 221 -11.62 -11.95 -3.05
C GLY A 221 -11.34 -10.63 -2.31
N ILE A 222 -12.28 -9.68 -2.34
CA ILE A 222 -12.20 -8.42 -1.57
C ILE A 222 -12.15 -8.72 -0.07
N ALA A 223 -12.99 -9.64 0.43
CA ALA A 223 -13.01 -9.96 1.85
C ALA A 223 -11.68 -10.58 2.32
N GLY A 224 -11.13 -11.54 1.56
CA GLY A 224 -9.87 -12.19 1.93
C GLY A 224 -8.66 -11.27 1.81
N THR A 225 -8.50 -10.59 0.67
CA THR A 225 -7.41 -9.60 0.51
C THR A 225 -7.56 -8.42 1.47
N GLY A 226 -8.79 -7.98 1.76
CA GLY A 226 -9.09 -6.93 2.73
C GLY A 226 -8.78 -7.35 4.17
N ALA A 227 -8.95 -8.63 4.51
CA ALA A 227 -8.54 -9.19 5.79
C ALA A 227 -7.03 -9.08 5.97
N VAL A 228 -6.21 -9.35 4.94
CA VAL A 228 -4.74 -9.18 5.00
C VAL A 228 -4.38 -7.74 5.38
N PHE A 229 -4.86 -6.75 4.64
CA PHE A 229 -4.49 -5.34 4.90
C PHE A 229 -5.06 -4.80 6.21
N THR A 230 -6.22 -5.31 6.64
CA THR A 230 -6.83 -4.92 7.92
C THR A 230 -6.06 -5.54 9.09
N MET A 231 -5.65 -6.80 8.93
CA MET A 231 -4.81 -7.51 9.89
C MET A 231 -3.45 -6.83 10.04
N THR A 232 -2.81 -6.39 8.95
CA THR A 232 -1.55 -5.64 9.07
C THR A 232 -1.73 -4.30 9.81
N GLN A 233 -2.90 -3.64 9.71
CA GLN A 233 -3.16 -2.44 10.50
C GLN A 233 -3.15 -2.69 12.00
N THR A 234 -3.47 -3.90 12.48
CA THR A 234 -3.47 -4.16 13.93
C THR A 234 -2.05 -4.15 14.49
N PHE A 235 -1.04 -4.45 13.67
CA PHE A 235 0.36 -4.43 14.07
C PHE A 235 0.88 -3.04 14.42
N LEU A 236 0.21 -1.95 14.00
CA LEU A 236 0.50 -0.61 14.51
C LEU A 236 0.36 -0.53 16.03
N PHE A 237 -0.56 -1.29 16.60
CA PHE A 237 -0.89 -1.27 18.03
C PHE A 237 -0.30 -2.45 18.80
N SER A 238 -0.14 -3.60 18.15
CA SER A 238 0.30 -4.83 18.82
C SER A 238 1.81 -5.07 18.75
N ALA A 239 2.48 -4.59 17.70
CA ALA A 239 3.90 -4.86 17.48
C ALA A 239 4.78 -3.63 17.76
N ASP A 240 6.02 -3.89 18.21
CA ASP A 240 7.02 -2.85 18.41
C ASP A 240 7.40 -2.18 17.08
N GLY A 241 7.71 -0.88 17.13
CA GLY A 241 8.02 -0.09 15.94
C GLY A 241 6.79 0.39 15.14
N GLY A 242 5.58 0.21 15.67
CA GLY A 242 4.36 0.82 15.13
C GLY A 242 4.35 2.35 15.31
N PHE A 243 4.10 2.81 16.54
CA PHE A 243 4.11 4.23 16.91
C PHE A 243 5.44 4.66 17.52
N SER A 244 5.74 5.96 17.41
CA SER A 244 6.92 6.59 18.01
C SER A 244 6.53 7.88 18.74
N PRO A 245 7.00 8.09 19.98
CA PRO A 245 6.70 9.31 20.73
C PRO A 245 7.37 10.56 20.14
N THR A 246 8.45 10.39 19.37
CA THR A 246 9.22 11.49 18.79
C THR A 246 8.93 11.71 17.31
N THR A 247 8.58 10.65 16.57
CA THR A 247 8.41 10.68 15.11
C THR A 247 7.01 10.26 14.65
N LEU A 248 6.04 10.18 15.56
CA LEU A 248 4.65 9.71 15.37
C LEU A 248 4.55 8.21 15.06
N ILE A 249 5.24 7.75 14.03
CA ILE A 249 5.35 6.35 13.60
C ILE A 249 6.82 5.99 13.36
N ASP A 250 7.17 4.74 13.59
CA ASP A 250 8.52 4.20 13.37
C ASP A 250 8.56 3.34 12.09
N GLY A 251 9.66 2.66 11.80
CA GLY A 251 9.89 1.95 10.53
C GLY A 251 8.81 0.96 10.14
N LEU A 252 8.29 0.19 11.11
CA LEU A 252 7.17 -0.72 10.87
C LEU A 252 5.87 0.06 10.62
N GLY A 253 5.58 1.11 11.41
CA GLY A 253 4.43 1.99 11.20
C GLY A 253 4.43 2.65 9.81
N LEU A 254 5.59 3.14 9.35
CA LEU A 254 5.77 3.68 8.00
C LEU A 254 5.43 2.63 6.94
N PHE A 255 5.79 1.37 7.15
CA PHE A 255 5.48 0.27 6.23
C PHE A 255 3.98 -0.07 6.24
N ILE A 256 3.35 -0.14 7.41
CA ILE A 256 1.95 -0.55 7.60
C ILE A 256 0.95 0.53 7.15
N ILE A 257 1.22 1.82 7.38
CA ILE A 257 0.28 2.90 7.02
C ILE A 257 -0.04 2.92 5.52
N LYS A 258 0.90 2.45 4.70
CA LYS A 258 0.72 2.31 3.25
C LYS A 258 -0.34 1.25 2.87
N ASP A 259 -0.65 0.32 3.77
CA ASP A 259 -1.67 -0.71 3.51
C ASP A 259 -3.09 -0.14 3.42
N LEU A 260 -3.31 1.04 4.03
CA LEU A 260 -4.55 1.80 3.87
C LEU A 260 -4.85 2.15 2.41
N TRP A 261 -3.81 2.31 1.56
CA TRP A 261 -3.99 2.58 0.14
C TRP A 261 -4.63 1.39 -0.59
N PHE A 262 -4.25 0.15 -0.22
CA PHE A 262 -4.87 -1.04 -0.78
C PHE A 262 -6.31 -1.22 -0.30
N ILE A 263 -6.63 -0.85 0.93
CA ILE A 263 -8.03 -0.80 1.40
C ILE A 263 -8.84 0.18 0.53
N CYS A 264 -8.28 1.34 0.18
CA CYS A 264 -8.90 2.26 -0.78
C CYS A 264 -9.04 1.64 -2.17
N ASN A 265 -8.05 0.91 -2.67
CA ASN A 265 -8.14 0.19 -3.95
C ASN A 265 -9.29 -0.84 -3.92
N LEU A 266 -9.41 -1.61 -2.85
CA LEU A 266 -10.48 -2.60 -2.65
C LEU A 266 -11.87 -1.93 -2.58
N ALA A 267 -11.99 -0.76 -1.95
CA ALA A 267 -13.24 0.01 -1.95
C ALA A 267 -13.70 0.40 -3.36
N ILE A 268 -12.76 0.70 -4.26
CA ILE A 268 -13.06 0.99 -5.67
C ILE A 268 -13.50 -0.28 -6.42
N ILE A 269 -12.85 -1.42 -6.16
CA ILE A 269 -13.24 -2.71 -6.73
C ILE A 269 -14.63 -3.14 -6.23
N PHE A 270 -14.96 -2.82 -4.97
CA PHE A 270 -16.30 -3.05 -4.42
C PHE A 270 -17.39 -2.29 -5.18
N ASP A 271 -17.11 -1.07 -5.64
CA ASP A 271 -18.04 -0.30 -6.48
C ASP A 271 -18.34 -0.98 -7.83
N TYR A 272 -17.36 -1.68 -8.39
CA TYR A 272 -17.57 -2.55 -9.55
C TYR A 272 -18.43 -3.77 -9.18
N ALA A 273 -18.14 -4.46 -8.07
CA ALA A 273 -18.92 -5.61 -7.61
C ALA A 273 -20.41 -5.26 -7.38
N ARG A 274 -20.70 -4.04 -6.90
CA ARG A 274 -22.08 -3.54 -6.76
C ARG A 274 -22.79 -3.39 -8.10
N LYS A 275 -22.07 -2.94 -9.15
CA LYS A 275 -22.62 -2.76 -10.51
C LYS A 275 -22.84 -4.07 -11.26
N LEU A 276 -22.18 -5.17 -10.87
CA LEU A 276 -22.49 -6.50 -11.40
C LEU A 276 -23.89 -7.00 -10.99
N ARG A 277 -24.56 -6.36 -10.03
CA ARG A 277 -25.92 -6.71 -9.56
C ARG A 277 -27.03 -6.14 -10.42
N THR A 278 -26.79 -5.03 -11.13
CA THR A 278 -27.83 -4.40 -11.97
C THR A 278 -28.00 -5.20 -13.26
N PRO A 279 -29.21 -5.73 -13.56
CA PRO A 279 -29.47 -6.32 -14.86
C PRO A 279 -29.18 -5.25 -15.94
N LYS A 280 -28.59 -5.66 -17.07
CA LYS A 280 -28.66 -4.84 -18.27
C LYS A 280 -30.14 -4.68 -18.59
N VAL A 281 -30.69 -3.48 -18.43
CA VAL A 281 -31.91 -3.13 -19.14
C VAL A 281 -31.50 -3.08 -20.60
N GLU A 282 -31.80 -4.14 -21.33
CA GLU A 282 -31.74 -4.13 -22.79
C GLU A 282 -32.82 -3.14 -23.27
N ASN A 283 -32.38 -2.03 -23.83
CA ASN A 283 -33.17 -1.17 -24.71
C ASN A 283 -32.35 -0.95 -25.98
#